data_AF-A0A5C5X1H8-F1
#
_entry.id   AF-A0A5C5X1H8-F1
#
_cell.length_a   1.000
_cell.length_b   1.000
_cell.length_c   1.000
_cell.angle_alpha   90.00
_cell.angle_beta   90.00
_cell.angle_gamma   90.00
#
_symmetry.space_group_name_H-M   'P 1'
#
loop_
_entity.id
_entity.type
_entity.pdbx_description
1 polymer ?
#
loop_
_entity_poly.entity_id
_entity_poly.type
_entity_poly.pdbx_seq_one_letter_code
_entity_poly.pdbx_strand_id
1 'polypeptide(L)'
;MNSQIPEAGRINAELTRDTHQWWMEAAESADIDLTDFNPRAPLQERLAWAFCNQLEIGTVYTRYSTKFQHSTADQLKTNVEHAAAKCIYCPPDYVCIDEGQRGFKARRNGLNRMLAILRQHLATVLIVFKASRLYRQAYRGYQLIQQEVVEEGLRAISVTQQIDTKLDSKQWKMLFQVHGIADEMMIEATSDFVRSGLRGLFARGYTVGAIPVGYRRKEIPEAPATNRGLPRTAPEIDPEVGPKIKEHFEMIRDGLPIRQGWLKWVEERLPNDPRSTSPHMTYVGYRNMLEREAYRGYWEFGRNRNQYSTKKDYTCCVENKSQVLIVG
;
A
#
# COMPACT_ATOMS: atom_id res chain seq x y z
N MET A 1 14.02 -15.75 31.21
CA MET A 1 14.66 -15.17 30.02
C MET A 1 13.78 -14.02 29.55
N ASN A 2 14.21 -12.77 29.66
CA ASN A 2 13.44 -11.65 29.12
C ASN A 2 13.62 -11.64 27.59
N SER A 3 12.73 -12.33 26.88
CA SER A 3 12.65 -12.26 25.42
C SER A 3 12.29 -10.84 25.02
N GLN A 4 13.28 -10.03 24.61
CA GLN A 4 13.05 -8.68 24.12
C GLN A 4 12.46 -8.74 22.70
N ILE A 5 11.16 -8.99 22.60
CA ILE A 5 10.43 -8.86 21.34
C ILE A 5 10.22 -7.36 21.09
N PRO A 6 10.65 -6.80 19.95
CA PRO A 6 10.53 -5.37 19.69
C PRO A 6 9.08 -4.89 19.71
N GLU A 7 8.72 -3.92 20.57
CA GLU A 7 7.35 -3.39 20.68
C GLU A 7 6.84 -2.75 19.37
N ALA A 8 7.75 -2.23 18.55
CA ALA A 8 7.38 -1.64 17.27
C ALA A 8 6.90 -2.73 16.29
N GLY A 9 5.75 -2.50 15.65
CA GLY A 9 5.13 -3.47 14.75
C GLY A 9 4.18 -4.47 15.44
N ARG A 10 3.87 -4.27 16.73
CA ARG A 10 2.76 -4.96 17.40
C ARG A 10 1.41 -4.45 16.90
N ILE A 11 0.39 -5.30 16.97
CA ILE A 11 -1.01 -4.92 16.74
C ILE A 11 -1.56 -4.01 17.85
N ASN A 12 -2.60 -3.25 17.54
CA ASN A 12 -3.31 -2.41 18.52
C ASN A 12 -4.26 -3.25 19.39
N ALA A 13 -4.77 -2.66 20.49
CA ALA A 13 -5.62 -3.37 21.43
C ALA A 13 -6.94 -3.90 20.82
N GLU A 14 -7.47 -3.23 19.81
CA GLU A 14 -8.66 -3.67 19.08
C GLU A 14 -8.38 -4.96 18.31
N LEU A 15 -7.38 -4.95 17.43
CA LEU A 15 -6.94 -6.12 16.68
C LEU A 15 -6.47 -7.26 17.60
N THR A 16 -5.93 -6.97 18.79
CA THR A 16 -5.59 -8.00 19.78
C THR A 16 -6.82 -8.79 20.19
N ARG A 17 -7.92 -8.11 20.53
CA ARG A 17 -9.18 -8.76 20.91
C ARG A 17 -9.77 -9.52 19.73
N ASP A 18 -9.79 -8.89 18.56
CA ASP A 18 -10.37 -9.48 17.36
C ASP A 18 -9.61 -10.74 16.93
N THR A 19 -8.27 -10.71 16.99
CA THR A 19 -7.43 -11.88 16.67
C THR A 19 -7.74 -13.06 17.59
N HIS A 20 -7.91 -12.81 18.90
CA HIS A 20 -8.33 -13.85 19.84
C HIS A 20 -9.69 -14.42 19.45
N GLN A 21 -10.66 -13.56 19.20
CA GLN A 21 -12.02 -13.96 18.85
C GLN A 21 -12.04 -14.79 17.56
N TRP A 22 -11.38 -14.31 16.50
CA TRP A 22 -11.33 -15.03 15.21
C TRP A 22 -10.64 -16.38 15.33
N TRP A 23 -9.56 -16.48 16.10
CA TRP A 23 -8.89 -17.76 16.31
C TRP A 23 -9.76 -18.72 17.11
N MET A 24 -10.44 -18.26 18.15
CA MET A 24 -11.34 -19.10 18.96
C MET A 24 -12.52 -19.62 18.14
N GLU A 25 -13.21 -18.75 17.39
CA GLU A 25 -14.31 -19.15 16.49
C GLU A 25 -13.86 -20.21 15.48
N ALA A 26 -12.65 -20.04 14.93
CA ALA A 26 -12.08 -21.00 13.99
C ALA A 26 -11.61 -22.28 14.66
N ALA A 27 -11.12 -22.22 15.90
CA ALA A 27 -10.69 -23.36 16.69
C ALA A 27 -11.88 -24.24 17.08
N GLU A 28 -13.00 -23.62 17.50
CA GLU A 28 -14.27 -24.33 17.73
C GLU A 28 -14.75 -25.02 16.45
N SER A 29 -14.66 -24.33 15.31
CA SER A 29 -15.02 -24.90 14.00
C SER A 29 -14.09 -26.02 13.53
N ALA A 30 -12.89 -26.12 14.11
CA ALA A 30 -11.89 -27.14 13.82
C ALA A 30 -11.83 -28.23 14.90
N ASP A 31 -12.86 -28.32 15.76
CA ASP A 31 -13.00 -29.30 16.85
C ASP A 31 -11.85 -29.26 17.88
N ILE A 32 -11.23 -28.09 18.10
CA ILE A 32 -10.25 -27.88 19.17
C ILE A 32 -11.00 -27.64 20.49
N ASP A 33 -10.71 -28.44 21.51
CA ASP A 33 -11.30 -28.29 22.85
C ASP A 33 -10.78 -27.03 23.55
N LEU A 34 -11.67 -26.06 23.80
CA LEU A 34 -11.35 -24.79 24.45
C LEU A 34 -11.75 -24.73 25.94
N THR A 35 -12.14 -25.84 26.57
CA THR A 35 -12.75 -25.86 27.92
C THR A 35 -11.90 -25.14 29.00
N ASP A 36 -10.57 -25.18 28.88
CA ASP A 36 -9.63 -24.52 29.81
C ASP A 36 -8.86 -23.32 29.20
N PHE A 37 -9.27 -22.86 28.02
CA PHE A 37 -8.61 -21.75 27.36
C PHE A 37 -9.09 -20.40 27.92
N ASN A 38 -8.19 -19.64 28.54
CA ASN A 38 -8.47 -18.27 28.97
C ASN A 38 -7.78 -17.25 28.05
N PRO A 39 -8.51 -16.54 27.16
CA PRO A 39 -7.92 -15.54 26.26
C PRO A 39 -7.35 -14.32 27.00
N ARG A 40 -7.77 -14.06 28.25
CA ARG A 40 -7.28 -12.96 29.08
C ARG A 40 -6.09 -13.34 29.95
N ALA A 41 -5.69 -14.61 29.96
CA ALA A 41 -4.53 -15.06 30.72
C ALA A 41 -3.22 -14.49 30.14
N PRO A 42 -2.18 -14.37 30.99
CA PRO A 42 -0.83 -14.04 30.53
C PRO A 42 -0.39 -14.95 29.37
N LEU A 43 0.41 -14.42 28.45
CA LEU A 43 0.88 -15.14 27.27
C LEU A 43 1.47 -16.52 27.62
N GLN A 44 2.25 -16.60 28.70
CA GLN A 44 2.91 -17.84 29.13
C GLN A 44 1.91 -18.95 29.50
N GLU A 45 0.79 -18.61 30.13
CA GLU A 45 -0.28 -19.58 30.44
C GLU A 45 -1.01 -20.04 29.18
N ARG A 46 -1.30 -19.12 28.25
CA ARG A 46 -1.90 -19.47 26.96
C ARG A 46 -1.00 -20.38 26.11
N LEU A 47 0.30 -20.12 26.12
CA LEU A 47 1.28 -20.98 25.45
C LEU A 47 1.36 -22.36 26.12
N ALA A 48 1.39 -22.42 27.45
CA ALA A 48 1.37 -23.69 28.18
C ALA A 48 0.12 -24.52 27.85
N TRP A 49 -1.05 -23.89 27.81
CA TRP A 49 -2.29 -24.53 27.35
C TRP A 49 -2.17 -25.06 25.92
N ALA A 50 -1.63 -24.27 24.99
CA ALA A 50 -1.47 -24.68 23.60
C ALA A 50 -0.52 -25.88 23.47
N PHE A 51 0.57 -25.92 24.24
CA PHE A 51 1.47 -27.07 24.30
C PHE A 51 0.79 -28.32 24.87
N CYS A 52 0.00 -28.20 25.94
CA CYS A 52 -0.76 -29.33 26.49
C CYS A 52 -1.76 -29.92 25.48
N ASN A 53 -2.33 -29.07 24.63
CA ASN A 53 -3.25 -29.45 23.55
C ASN A 53 -2.53 -29.81 22.22
N GLN A 54 -1.21 -29.98 22.24
CA GLN A 54 -0.39 -30.37 21.09
C GLN A 54 -0.50 -29.42 19.88
N LEU A 55 -0.78 -28.15 20.12
CA LEU A 55 -0.85 -27.12 19.08
C LEU A 55 0.55 -26.59 18.75
N GLU A 56 0.83 -26.38 17.47
CA GLU A 56 2.03 -25.64 17.05
C GLU A 56 1.85 -24.13 17.36
N ILE A 57 2.93 -23.40 17.64
CA ILE A 57 2.85 -21.96 17.95
C ILE A 57 3.16 -21.14 16.69
N GLY A 58 2.22 -20.29 16.28
CA GLY A 58 2.29 -19.47 15.09
C GLY A 58 2.62 -18.01 15.36
N THR A 59 3.45 -17.40 14.52
CA THR A 59 3.57 -15.95 14.36
C THR A 59 2.97 -15.55 13.02
N VAL A 60 2.13 -14.51 13.02
CA VAL A 60 1.48 -14.00 11.80
C VAL A 60 2.16 -12.71 11.37
N TYR A 61 2.54 -12.62 10.09
CA TYR A 61 3.05 -11.39 9.51
C TYR A 61 2.10 -10.84 8.43
N THR A 62 1.70 -9.59 8.59
CA THR A 62 0.89 -8.86 7.59
C THR A 62 1.47 -7.48 7.29
N ARG A 63 1.25 -7.05 6.04
CA ARG A 63 1.75 -5.77 5.53
C ARG A 63 0.68 -5.10 4.67
N TYR A 64 0.48 -3.80 4.90
CA TYR A 64 -0.47 -3.01 4.12
C TYR A 64 0.04 -1.60 3.80
N SER A 65 -0.59 -0.96 2.82
CA SER A 65 -0.43 0.46 2.52
C SER A 65 -1.56 1.23 3.20
N THR A 66 -1.27 2.39 3.80
CA THR A 66 -2.20 3.27 4.57
C THR A 66 -3.59 3.53 3.98
N LYS A 67 -3.85 3.23 2.70
CA LYS A 67 -5.17 3.39 2.06
C LYS A 67 -6.13 2.22 2.31
N PHE A 68 -5.68 1.12 2.92
CA PHE A 68 -6.45 -0.14 2.98
C PHE A 68 -6.47 -0.78 4.37
N GLN A 69 -6.77 -0.02 5.42
CA GLN A 69 -6.80 -0.53 6.80
C GLN A 69 -7.73 -1.76 6.96
N HIS A 70 -8.90 -1.78 6.29
CA HIS A 70 -9.80 -2.94 6.31
C HIS A 70 -9.15 -4.23 5.80
N SER A 71 -8.28 -4.14 4.79
CA SER A 71 -7.59 -5.31 4.23
C SER A 71 -6.60 -5.96 5.20
N THR A 72 -6.15 -5.25 6.24
CA THR A 72 -5.23 -5.80 7.24
C THR A 72 -5.95 -6.72 8.21
N ALA A 73 -7.11 -6.28 8.72
CA ALA A 73 -7.97 -7.09 9.57
C ALA A 73 -8.42 -8.35 8.82
N ASP A 74 -8.86 -8.21 7.57
CA ASP A 74 -9.28 -9.35 6.74
C ASP A 74 -8.14 -10.35 6.50
N GLN A 75 -6.94 -9.86 6.14
CA GLN A 75 -5.77 -10.73 5.94
C GLN A 75 -5.35 -11.43 7.23
N LEU A 76 -5.42 -10.71 8.36
CA LEU A 76 -5.11 -11.29 9.67
C LEU A 76 -6.12 -12.36 10.01
N LYS A 77 -7.43 -12.06 9.94
CA LYS A 77 -8.54 -12.99 10.15
C LYS A 77 -8.34 -14.27 9.33
N THR A 78 -8.17 -14.17 8.02
CA THR A 78 -7.94 -15.34 7.15
C THR A 78 -6.71 -16.16 7.58
N ASN A 79 -5.65 -15.50 8.05
CA ASN A 79 -4.46 -16.21 8.52
C ASN A 79 -4.71 -16.98 9.83
N VAL A 80 -5.37 -16.36 10.82
CA VAL A 80 -5.66 -17.02 12.10
C VAL A 80 -6.67 -18.16 11.94
N GLU A 81 -7.68 -17.97 11.08
CA GLU A 81 -8.65 -19.02 10.75
C GLU A 81 -7.97 -20.24 10.11
N HIS A 82 -7.10 -20.00 9.12
CA HIS A 82 -6.34 -21.07 8.47
C HIS A 82 -5.36 -21.75 9.42
N ALA A 83 -4.80 -21.01 10.38
CA ALA A 83 -3.92 -21.55 11.40
C ALA A 83 -4.66 -22.49 12.35
N ALA A 84 -5.83 -22.08 12.84
CA ALA A 84 -6.68 -22.89 13.71
C ALA A 84 -7.06 -24.22 13.04
N ALA A 85 -7.45 -24.19 11.76
CA ALA A 85 -7.75 -25.39 10.97
C ALA A 85 -6.56 -26.36 10.79
N LYS A 86 -5.32 -25.92 11.08
CA LYS A 86 -4.11 -26.74 11.04
C LYS A 86 -3.57 -27.05 12.45
N CYS A 87 -4.36 -26.84 13.50
CA CYS A 87 -3.97 -26.99 14.91
C CYS A 87 -2.78 -26.10 15.30
N ILE A 88 -2.80 -24.84 14.84
CA ILE A 88 -1.76 -23.84 15.12
C ILE A 88 -2.37 -22.73 15.96
N TYR A 89 -1.87 -22.54 17.17
CA TYR A 89 -2.24 -21.42 18.03
C TYR A 89 -1.46 -20.17 17.64
N CYS A 90 -2.17 -19.10 17.28
CA CYS A 90 -1.56 -17.81 16.95
C CYS A 90 -1.84 -16.79 18.06
N PRO A 91 -0.96 -16.64 19.07
CA PRO A 91 -1.14 -15.62 20.08
C PRO A 91 -1.07 -14.22 19.44
N PRO A 92 -1.99 -13.31 19.78
CA PRO A 92 -1.98 -11.94 19.28
C PRO A 92 -0.67 -11.20 19.57
N ASP A 93 0.01 -11.56 20.67
CA ASP A 93 1.34 -11.09 21.05
C ASP A 93 2.42 -11.38 19.99
N TYR A 94 2.27 -12.45 19.20
CA TYR A 94 3.19 -12.80 18.11
C TYR A 94 2.70 -12.35 16.74
N VAL A 95 1.62 -11.56 16.66
CA VAL A 95 1.21 -10.92 15.41
C VAL A 95 2.05 -9.69 15.15
N CYS A 96 2.60 -9.62 13.93
CA CYS A 96 3.51 -8.59 13.49
C CYS A 96 2.95 -7.87 12.27
N ILE A 97 2.86 -6.54 12.37
CA ILE A 97 2.29 -5.69 11.31
C ILE A 97 3.28 -4.63 10.84
N ASP A 98 3.35 -4.43 9.53
CA ASP A 98 4.01 -3.28 8.93
C ASP A 98 2.98 -2.32 8.33
N GLU A 99 2.88 -1.12 8.92
CA GLU A 99 2.03 -0.04 8.43
C GLU A 99 2.77 0.78 7.35
N GLY A 100 2.19 0.86 6.15
CA GLY A 100 2.72 1.68 5.08
C GLY A 100 2.45 3.17 5.29
N GLN A 101 3.19 3.82 6.20
CA GLN A 101 3.14 5.27 6.37
C GLN A 101 3.61 6.00 5.10
N ARG A 102 2.91 7.10 4.78
CA ARG A 102 3.29 8.06 3.74
C ARG A 102 4.55 8.80 4.20
N GLY A 103 5.71 8.23 3.95
CA GLY A 103 6.96 8.87 4.35
C GLY A 103 8.13 7.90 4.23
N PHE A 104 8.81 7.98 3.09
CA PHE A 104 10.21 7.72 2.73
C PHE A 104 11.19 6.86 3.59
N LYS A 105 10.82 6.28 4.74
CA LYS A 105 11.70 5.41 5.53
C LYS A 105 11.07 4.03 5.69
N ALA A 106 11.66 3.06 4.99
CA ALA A 106 11.41 1.64 5.10
C ALA A 106 11.82 1.07 6.47
N ARG A 107 11.22 1.54 7.57
CA ARG A 107 11.36 0.88 8.88
C ARG A 107 10.32 -0.24 8.96
N ARG A 108 10.73 -1.44 8.57
CA ARG A 108 9.92 -2.66 8.64
C ARG A 108 9.93 -3.23 10.06
N ASN A 109 9.31 -2.50 10.97
CA ASN A 109 9.31 -2.84 12.38
C ASN A 109 8.63 -4.19 12.63
N GLY A 110 7.51 -4.48 11.95
CA GLY A 110 6.83 -5.76 12.02
C GLY A 110 7.68 -6.91 11.48
N LEU A 111 8.41 -6.68 10.38
CA LEU A 111 9.33 -7.71 9.86
C LEU A 111 10.45 -8.01 10.88
N ASN A 112 11.05 -6.97 11.46
CA ASN A 112 12.10 -7.13 12.48
C ASN A 112 11.57 -7.83 13.73
N ARG A 113 10.34 -7.50 14.15
CA ARG A 113 9.65 -8.17 15.26
C ARG A 113 9.45 -9.65 14.98
N MET A 114 8.96 -10.00 13.79
CA MET A 114 8.76 -11.39 13.37
C MET A 114 10.08 -12.17 13.35
N LEU A 115 11.15 -11.59 12.79
CA LEU A 115 12.48 -12.22 12.80
C LEU A 115 13.00 -12.43 14.21
N ALA A 116 12.76 -11.50 15.15
CA ALA A 116 13.15 -11.66 16.54
C ALA A 116 12.39 -12.83 17.23
N ILE A 117 11.11 -13.02 16.91
CA ILE A 117 10.28 -14.12 17.43
C ILE A 117 10.80 -15.46 16.90
N LEU A 118 11.06 -15.56 15.59
CA LEU A 118 11.55 -16.79 14.96
C LEU A 118 12.95 -17.18 15.43
N ARG A 119 13.90 -16.23 15.48
CA ARG A 119 15.27 -16.50 15.95
C ARG A 119 15.32 -16.95 17.41
N GLN A 120 14.43 -16.42 18.25
CA GLN A 120 14.30 -16.84 19.65
C GLN A 120 13.46 -18.13 19.80
N HIS A 121 12.99 -18.72 18.71
CA HIS A 121 12.16 -19.93 18.69
C HIS A 121 10.89 -19.82 19.56
N LEU A 122 10.37 -18.60 19.70
CA LEU A 122 9.14 -18.33 20.47
C LEU A 122 7.89 -18.80 19.70
N ALA A 123 7.97 -18.83 18.38
CA ALA A 123 6.99 -19.44 17.50
C ALA A 123 7.71 -20.41 16.54
N THR A 124 7.05 -21.52 16.24
CA THR A 124 7.58 -22.58 15.34
C THR A 124 7.04 -22.46 13.92
N VAL A 125 5.98 -21.68 13.71
CA VAL A 125 5.33 -21.50 12.41
C VAL A 125 5.21 -20.02 12.04
N LEU A 126 5.73 -19.64 10.87
CA LEU A 126 5.47 -18.35 10.23
C LEU A 126 4.23 -18.45 9.34
N ILE A 127 3.25 -17.59 9.55
CA ILE A 127 2.04 -17.53 8.71
C ILE A 127 1.97 -16.18 8.01
N VAL A 128 1.78 -16.22 6.69
CA VAL A 128 1.60 -15.04 5.85
C VAL A 128 0.42 -15.24 4.91
N PHE A 129 -0.25 -14.14 4.58
CA PHE A 129 -1.39 -14.20 3.66
C PHE A 129 -0.96 -14.59 2.23
N LYS A 130 0.13 -13.96 1.76
CA LYS A 130 0.86 -14.33 0.54
C LYS A 130 2.36 -14.23 0.78
N ALA A 131 3.15 -15.06 0.10
CA ALA A 131 4.60 -14.95 0.00
C ALA A 131 5.09 -13.54 -0.35
N SER A 132 4.42 -12.90 -1.31
CA SER A 132 4.73 -11.55 -1.80
C SER A 132 4.54 -10.44 -0.75
N ARG A 133 3.93 -10.74 0.41
CA ARG A 133 3.85 -9.79 1.54
C ARG A 133 5.18 -9.64 2.26
N LEU A 134 6.04 -10.66 2.24
CA LEU A 134 7.35 -10.62 2.88
C LEU A 134 8.30 -9.66 2.15
N TYR A 135 8.35 -9.66 0.83
CA TYR A 135 9.09 -8.66 0.06
C TYR A 135 8.42 -8.42 -1.27
N ARG A 136 8.59 -7.19 -1.80
CA ARG A 136 8.11 -6.85 -3.15
C ARG A 136 8.82 -7.67 -4.23
N GLN A 137 10.08 -8.04 -3.97
CA GLN A 137 10.89 -8.86 -4.87
C GLN A 137 10.79 -10.32 -4.42
N ALA A 138 10.34 -11.20 -5.32
CA ALA A 138 10.13 -12.61 -5.00
C ALA A 138 11.39 -13.29 -4.44
N TYR A 139 12.57 -13.00 -5.01
CA TYR A 139 13.83 -13.61 -4.58
C TYR A 139 14.20 -13.30 -3.12
N ARG A 140 13.91 -12.08 -2.62
CA ARG A 140 14.18 -11.71 -1.22
C ARG A 140 13.24 -12.43 -0.26
N GLY A 141 11.97 -12.60 -0.65
CA GLY A 141 11.00 -13.38 0.13
C GLY A 141 11.42 -14.84 0.25
N TYR A 142 11.88 -15.42 -0.87
CA TYR A 142 12.41 -16.78 -0.90
C TYR A 142 13.64 -16.93 0.00
N GLN A 143 14.62 -16.01 -0.12
CA GLN A 143 15.83 -16.04 0.68
C GLN A 143 15.52 -15.98 2.19
N LEU A 144 14.58 -15.12 2.61
CA LEU A 144 14.17 -15.02 4.00
C LEU A 144 13.56 -16.33 4.51
N ILE A 145 12.64 -16.95 3.76
CA ILE A 145 12.02 -18.21 4.20
C ILE A 145 13.05 -19.34 4.25
N GLN A 146 13.95 -19.42 3.27
CA GLN A 146 15.00 -20.42 3.25
C GLN A 146 15.93 -20.29 4.47
N GLN A 147 16.44 -19.08 4.75
CA GLN A 147 17.47 -18.85 5.76
C GLN A 147 16.92 -18.73 7.18
N GLU A 148 15.83 -17.99 7.38
CA GLU A 148 15.33 -17.63 8.73
C GLU A 148 14.21 -18.56 9.21
N VAL A 149 13.74 -19.48 8.37
CA VAL A 149 12.66 -20.42 8.70
C VAL A 149 13.10 -21.86 8.47
N VAL A 150 13.36 -22.23 7.22
CA VAL A 150 13.59 -23.65 6.85
C VAL A 150 14.93 -24.17 7.38
N GLU A 151 16.01 -23.38 7.27
CA GLU A 151 17.33 -23.75 7.80
C GLU A 151 17.35 -23.80 9.34
N GLU A 152 16.50 -23.01 10.00
CA GLU A 152 16.28 -23.05 11.45
C GLU A 152 15.32 -24.18 11.89
N GLY A 153 14.85 -25.03 10.95
CA GLY A 153 13.94 -26.14 11.24
C GLY A 153 12.50 -25.73 11.54
N LEU A 154 12.13 -24.48 11.23
CA LEU A 154 10.79 -23.92 11.43
C LEU A 154 9.92 -24.13 10.17
N ARG A 155 8.61 -23.87 10.30
CA ARG A 155 7.62 -24.01 9.23
C ARG A 155 7.14 -22.64 8.74
N ALA A 156 6.92 -22.49 7.43
CA ALA A 156 6.24 -21.32 6.86
C ALA A 156 5.00 -21.75 6.08
N ILE A 157 3.92 -20.97 6.23
CA ILE A 157 2.64 -21.18 5.55
C ILE A 157 2.24 -19.88 4.82
N SER A 158 1.99 -20.00 3.52
CA SER A 158 1.37 -18.96 2.70
C SER A 158 -0.08 -19.34 2.42
N VAL A 159 -1.02 -18.67 3.09
CA VAL A 159 -2.42 -19.11 3.17
C VAL A 159 -3.13 -19.11 1.83
N THR A 160 -3.11 -18.00 1.09
CA THR A 160 -3.83 -17.91 -0.19
C THR A 160 -3.16 -18.68 -1.32
N GLN A 161 -1.86 -18.94 -1.20
CA GLN A 161 -1.11 -19.72 -2.18
C GLN A 161 -1.08 -21.21 -1.82
N GLN A 162 -1.63 -21.58 -0.65
CA GLN A 162 -1.67 -22.94 -0.14
C GLN A 162 -0.29 -23.61 -0.13
N ILE A 163 0.75 -22.85 0.24
CA ILE A 163 2.13 -23.36 0.34
C ILE A 163 2.43 -23.61 1.81
N ASP A 164 2.93 -24.80 2.13
CA ASP A 164 3.32 -25.18 3.47
C ASP A 164 4.70 -25.85 3.42
N THR A 165 5.75 -25.21 3.95
CA THR A 165 7.12 -25.70 3.77
C THR A 165 7.37 -27.08 4.40
N LYS A 166 6.56 -27.48 5.39
CA LYS A 166 6.64 -28.80 6.03
C LYS A 166 5.97 -29.87 5.17
N LEU A 167 4.75 -29.62 4.70
CA LEU A 167 4.01 -30.58 3.86
C LEU A 167 4.58 -30.66 2.44
N ASP A 168 4.98 -29.53 1.87
CA ASP A 168 5.51 -29.39 0.52
C ASP A 168 7.04 -29.39 0.50
N SER A 169 7.70 -30.04 1.46
CA SER A 169 9.16 -30.00 1.68
C SER A 169 10.01 -30.17 0.40
N LYS A 170 9.53 -30.96 -0.57
CA LYS A 170 10.20 -31.20 -1.87
C LYS A 170 9.85 -30.19 -2.97
N GLN A 171 8.73 -29.48 -2.87
CA GLN A 171 8.16 -28.67 -3.96
C GLN A 171 7.99 -27.18 -3.61
N TRP A 172 7.99 -26.81 -2.32
CA TRP A 172 7.71 -25.44 -1.87
C TRP A 172 8.60 -24.40 -2.56
N LYS A 173 9.86 -24.74 -2.86
CA LYS A 173 10.80 -23.85 -3.58
C LYS A 173 10.28 -23.49 -4.97
N MET A 174 9.81 -24.49 -5.72
CA MET A 174 9.23 -24.30 -7.04
C MET A 174 7.91 -23.52 -6.95
N LEU A 175 7.01 -23.92 -6.04
CA LEU A 175 5.72 -23.25 -5.83
C LEU A 175 5.93 -21.77 -5.52
N PHE A 176 6.87 -21.45 -4.63
CA PHE A 176 7.17 -20.08 -4.25
C PHE A 176 7.68 -19.24 -5.43
N GLN A 177 8.52 -19.81 -6.29
CA GLN A 177 9.02 -19.13 -7.50
C GLN A 177 7.91 -18.88 -8.52
N VAL A 178 7.09 -19.91 -8.81
CA VAL A 178 5.97 -19.81 -9.77
C VAL A 178 4.96 -18.77 -9.30
N HIS A 179 4.57 -18.82 -8.02
CA HIS A 179 3.66 -17.83 -7.46
C HIS A 179 4.27 -16.44 -7.38
N GLY A 180 5.59 -16.33 -7.13
CA GLY A 180 6.31 -15.06 -7.19
C GLY A 180 6.25 -14.41 -8.58
N ILE A 181 6.49 -15.20 -9.63
CA ILE A 181 6.40 -14.75 -11.03
C ILE A 181 4.96 -14.35 -11.37
N ALA A 182 3.98 -15.18 -11.00
CA ALA A 182 2.57 -14.92 -11.27
C ALA A 182 2.09 -13.61 -10.60
N ASP A 183 2.46 -13.38 -9.34
CA ASP A 183 2.14 -12.16 -8.61
C ASP A 183 2.76 -10.93 -9.30
N GLU A 184 4.01 -11.01 -9.76
CA GLU A 184 4.69 -9.93 -10.49
C GLU A 184 4.00 -9.62 -11.82
N MET A 185 3.68 -10.66 -12.62
CA MET A 185 2.92 -10.52 -13.86
C MET A 185 1.55 -9.87 -13.65
N MET A 186 0.82 -10.27 -12.61
CA MET A 186 -0.49 -9.66 -12.29
C MET A 186 -0.36 -8.18 -11.92
N ILE A 187 0.66 -7.80 -11.16
CA ILE A 187 0.91 -6.40 -10.80
C ILE A 187 1.21 -5.55 -12.04
N GLU A 188 2.04 -6.07 -12.95
CA GLU A 188 2.37 -5.41 -14.21
C GLU A 188 1.15 -5.29 -15.13
N ALA A 189 0.44 -6.39 -15.38
CA ALA A 189 -0.77 -6.41 -16.20
C ALA A 189 -1.84 -5.46 -15.65
N THR A 190 -2.09 -5.47 -14.35
CA THR A 190 -3.03 -4.52 -13.70
C THR A 190 -2.59 -3.08 -13.91
N SER A 191 -1.31 -2.79 -13.77
CA SER A 191 -0.77 -1.45 -13.99
C SER A 191 -0.97 -0.99 -15.42
N ASP A 192 -0.79 -1.89 -16.39
CA ASP A 192 -0.97 -1.58 -17.80
C ASP A 192 -2.44 -1.47 -18.21
N PHE A 193 -3.34 -2.28 -17.65
CA PHE A 193 -4.79 -2.11 -17.82
C PHE A 193 -5.26 -0.77 -17.26
N VAL A 194 -4.83 -0.38 -16.06
CA VAL A 194 -5.16 0.93 -15.47
C VAL A 194 -4.63 2.06 -16.35
N ARG A 195 -3.38 1.98 -16.83
CA ARG A 195 -2.83 3.00 -17.74
C ARG A 195 -3.58 3.05 -19.06
N SER A 196 -3.89 1.91 -19.66
CA SER A 196 -4.64 1.84 -20.92
C SER A 196 -6.03 2.45 -20.76
N GLY A 197 -6.74 2.11 -19.67
CA GLY A 197 -8.02 2.71 -19.32
C GLY A 197 -7.93 4.23 -19.15
N LEU A 198 -6.92 4.72 -18.42
CA LEU A 198 -6.68 6.16 -18.27
C LEU A 198 -6.32 6.84 -19.59
N ARG A 199 -5.51 6.23 -20.45
CA ARG A 199 -5.22 6.74 -21.81
C ARG A 199 -6.47 6.84 -22.66
N GLY A 200 -7.34 5.83 -22.63
CA GLY A 200 -8.61 5.85 -23.36
C GLY A 200 -9.58 6.93 -22.83
N LEU A 201 -9.60 7.17 -21.53
CA LEU A 201 -10.35 8.28 -20.94
C LEU A 201 -9.78 9.64 -21.36
N PHE A 202 -8.45 9.77 -21.30
CA PHE A 202 -7.75 10.98 -21.72
C PHE A 202 -8.05 11.29 -23.19
N ALA A 203 -7.88 10.31 -24.09
CA ALA A 203 -8.12 10.46 -25.53
C ALA A 203 -9.54 10.91 -25.89
N ARG A 204 -10.53 10.67 -25.02
CA ARG A 204 -11.91 11.16 -25.15
C ARG A 204 -12.12 12.57 -24.59
N GLY A 205 -11.06 13.25 -24.17
CA GLY A 205 -11.12 14.58 -23.55
C GLY A 205 -11.56 14.57 -22.08
N TYR A 206 -11.67 13.39 -21.44
CA TYR A 206 -12.08 13.33 -20.04
C TYR A 206 -10.92 13.66 -19.10
N THR A 207 -11.27 14.30 -18.00
CA THR A 207 -10.35 14.65 -16.92
C THR A 207 -9.81 13.39 -16.26
N VAL A 208 -8.49 13.20 -16.38
CA VAL A 208 -7.74 12.14 -15.71
C VAL A 208 -6.80 12.76 -14.67
N GLY A 209 -7.06 12.49 -13.39
CA GLY A 209 -6.29 13.07 -12.29
C GLY A 209 -6.82 14.42 -11.82
N ALA A 210 -5.92 15.32 -11.38
CA ALA A 210 -6.30 16.66 -10.95
C ALA A 210 -5.96 17.68 -12.03
N ILE A 211 -6.74 18.76 -11.98
CA ILE A 211 -6.76 19.84 -12.96
C ILE A 211 -5.82 20.97 -12.49
N PRO A 212 -5.08 21.64 -13.39
CA PRO A 212 -4.29 22.82 -13.06
C PRO A 212 -5.12 23.98 -12.49
N VAL A 213 -4.48 24.90 -11.76
CA VAL A 213 -5.11 26.15 -11.30
C VAL A 213 -5.66 26.92 -12.52
N GLY A 214 -6.83 27.54 -12.40
CA GLY A 214 -7.47 28.25 -13.51
C GLY A 214 -8.30 27.40 -14.46
N TYR A 215 -8.45 26.11 -14.16
CA TYR A 215 -9.39 25.23 -14.83
C TYR A 215 -10.33 24.59 -13.79
N ARG A 216 -11.57 24.36 -14.20
CA ARG A 216 -12.60 23.66 -13.44
C ARG A 216 -13.06 22.40 -14.16
N ARG A 217 -13.77 21.53 -13.43
CA ARG A 217 -14.38 20.31 -13.98
C ARG A 217 -15.76 20.65 -14.53
N LYS A 218 -15.95 20.51 -15.84
CA LYS A 218 -17.27 20.60 -16.48
C LYS A 218 -17.84 19.21 -16.64
N GLU A 219 -19.02 18.95 -16.08
CA GLU A 219 -19.72 17.69 -16.26
C GLU A 219 -20.16 17.49 -17.71
N ILE A 220 -20.13 16.23 -18.16
CA ILE A 220 -20.54 15.82 -19.51
C ILE A 220 -21.80 14.97 -19.35
N PRO A 221 -23.01 15.54 -19.57
CA PRO A 221 -24.28 14.88 -19.25
C PRO A 221 -24.50 13.54 -19.95
N GLU A 222 -24.00 13.38 -21.17
CA GLU A 222 -24.21 12.18 -22.00
C GLU A 222 -23.09 11.14 -21.88
N ALA A 223 -22.09 11.39 -21.03
CA ALA A 223 -20.96 10.50 -20.87
C ALA A 223 -21.28 9.36 -19.88
N PRO A 224 -20.75 8.14 -20.11
CA PRO A 224 -20.95 7.02 -19.20
C PRO A 224 -20.35 7.33 -17.82
N ALA A 225 -21.10 7.00 -16.77
CA ALA A 225 -20.67 7.22 -15.39
C ALA A 225 -19.29 6.61 -15.09
N THR A 226 -18.60 7.18 -14.11
CA THR A 226 -17.38 6.59 -13.55
C THR A 226 -17.71 5.29 -12.82
N ASN A 227 -16.70 4.47 -12.52
CA ASN A 227 -16.87 3.27 -11.69
C ASN A 227 -17.42 3.55 -10.28
N ARG A 228 -17.50 4.82 -9.87
CA ARG A 228 -18.09 5.28 -8.60
C ARG A 228 -19.48 5.90 -8.77
N GLY A 229 -20.09 5.78 -9.95
CA GLY A 229 -21.38 6.40 -10.27
C GLY A 229 -21.35 7.91 -10.48
N LEU A 230 -20.18 8.56 -10.41
CA LEU A 230 -20.04 10.01 -10.63
C LEU A 230 -20.02 10.36 -12.12
N PRO A 231 -20.51 11.56 -12.52
CA PRO A 231 -20.45 12.02 -13.90
C PRO A 231 -19.01 12.16 -14.40
N ARG A 232 -18.80 11.99 -15.70
CA ARG A 232 -17.51 12.30 -16.33
C ARG A 232 -17.38 13.80 -16.48
N THR A 233 -16.15 14.27 -16.42
CA THR A 233 -15.85 15.70 -16.49
C THR A 233 -14.77 15.97 -17.52
N ALA A 234 -14.84 17.10 -18.21
CA ALA A 234 -13.78 17.65 -19.04
C ALA A 234 -13.18 18.90 -18.35
N PRO A 235 -11.91 19.24 -18.61
CA PRO A 235 -11.36 20.50 -18.18
C PRO A 235 -12.02 21.67 -18.92
N GLU A 236 -12.47 22.67 -18.19
CA GLU A 236 -13.00 23.94 -18.72
C GLU A 236 -12.23 25.08 -18.05
N ILE A 237 -11.96 26.17 -18.77
CA ILE A 237 -11.33 27.35 -18.20
C ILE A 237 -12.23 27.92 -17.12
N ASP A 238 -11.66 28.19 -15.95
CA ASP A 238 -12.38 28.86 -14.87
C ASP A 238 -12.63 30.32 -15.25
N PRO A 239 -13.89 30.79 -15.28
CA PRO A 239 -14.21 32.15 -15.73
C PRO A 239 -13.66 33.25 -14.82
N GLU A 240 -13.36 32.96 -13.55
CA GLU A 240 -12.83 33.93 -12.59
C GLU A 240 -11.31 33.88 -12.54
N VAL A 241 -10.74 32.67 -12.45
CA VAL A 241 -9.30 32.49 -12.26
C VAL A 241 -8.54 32.51 -13.60
N GLY A 242 -9.15 32.04 -14.68
CA GLY A 242 -8.53 32.03 -16.02
C GLY A 242 -8.08 33.41 -16.51
N PRO A 243 -8.93 34.45 -16.46
CA PRO A 243 -8.53 35.81 -16.83
C PRO A 243 -7.37 36.34 -15.99
N LYS A 244 -7.33 36.01 -14.69
CA LYS A 244 -6.23 36.41 -13.79
C LYS A 244 -4.91 35.76 -14.15
N ILE A 245 -4.91 34.49 -14.53
CA ILE A 245 -3.71 33.83 -15.04
C ILE A 245 -3.19 34.55 -16.29
N LYS A 246 -4.08 34.90 -17.23
CA LYS A 246 -3.72 35.65 -18.43
C LYS A 246 -3.12 37.02 -18.09
N GLU A 247 -3.73 37.77 -17.19
CA GLU A 247 -3.23 39.06 -16.67
C GLU A 247 -1.79 38.92 -16.15
N HIS A 248 -1.52 37.88 -15.37
CA HIS A 248 -0.19 37.61 -14.81
C HIS A 248 0.84 37.21 -15.88
N PHE A 249 0.45 36.45 -16.91
CA PHE A 249 1.33 36.17 -18.05
C PHE A 249 1.69 37.45 -18.82
N GLU A 250 0.72 38.33 -19.04
CA GLU A 250 0.92 39.61 -19.72
C GLU A 250 1.86 40.52 -18.92
N MET A 251 1.66 40.67 -17.61
CA MET A 251 2.57 41.45 -16.76
C MET A 251 4.01 40.96 -16.83
N ILE A 252 4.23 39.65 -16.81
CA ILE A 252 5.58 39.07 -16.85
C ILE A 252 6.19 39.27 -18.24
N ARG A 253 5.40 39.07 -19.31
CA ARG A 253 5.82 39.37 -20.68
C ARG A 253 6.24 40.84 -20.82
N ASP A 254 5.51 41.74 -20.16
CA ASP A 254 5.74 43.19 -20.22
C ASP A 254 6.88 43.66 -19.29
N GLY A 255 7.60 42.72 -18.66
CA GLY A 255 8.85 42.98 -17.93
C GLY A 255 8.73 42.92 -16.42
N LEU A 256 7.56 42.60 -15.85
CA LEU A 256 7.41 42.43 -14.41
C LEU A 256 8.24 41.21 -13.93
N PRO A 257 9.15 41.39 -12.94
CA PRO A 257 9.88 40.26 -12.37
C PRO A 257 8.94 39.19 -11.80
N ILE A 258 9.21 37.91 -12.08
CA ILE A 258 8.39 36.77 -11.64
C ILE A 258 8.09 36.83 -10.13
N ARG A 259 9.07 37.25 -9.32
CA ARG A 259 8.90 37.41 -7.86
C ARG A 259 7.86 38.47 -7.49
N GLN A 260 7.79 39.58 -8.22
CA GLN A 260 6.77 40.61 -8.00
C GLN A 260 5.39 40.12 -8.47
N GLY A 261 5.31 39.42 -9.60
CA GLY A 261 4.07 38.77 -10.04
C GLY A 261 3.54 37.76 -9.02
N TRP A 262 4.42 36.96 -8.40
CA TRP A 262 4.03 36.06 -7.31
C TRP A 262 3.52 36.80 -6.06
N LEU A 263 4.20 37.87 -5.63
CA LEU A 263 3.75 38.67 -4.49
C LEU A 263 2.35 39.23 -4.72
N LYS A 264 2.09 39.77 -5.92
CA LYS A 264 0.77 40.25 -6.34
C LYS A 264 -0.28 39.12 -6.32
N TRP A 265 0.07 37.92 -6.79
CA TRP A 265 -0.83 36.75 -6.75
C TRP A 265 -1.26 36.39 -5.33
N VAL A 266 -0.31 36.43 -4.38
CA VAL A 266 -0.56 36.15 -2.96
C VAL A 266 -1.37 37.28 -2.31
N GLU A 267 -1.08 38.53 -2.65
CA GLU A 267 -1.80 39.72 -2.18
C GLU A 267 -3.28 39.69 -2.62
N GLU A 268 -3.54 39.33 -3.87
CA GLU A 268 -4.90 39.14 -4.43
C GLU A 268 -5.60 37.87 -3.91
N ARG A 269 -4.92 37.05 -3.08
CA ARG A 269 -5.44 35.80 -2.50
C ARG A 269 -5.95 34.80 -3.55
N LEU A 270 -5.29 34.76 -4.70
CA LEU A 270 -5.63 33.85 -5.79
C LEU A 270 -5.29 32.38 -5.44
N PRO A 271 -6.02 31.40 -6.01
CA PRO A 271 -5.91 30.00 -5.61
C PRO A 271 -4.55 29.39 -5.91
N ASN A 272 -4.22 28.30 -5.20
CA ASN A 272 -3.05 27.47 -5.46
C ASN A 272 -3.46 26.04 -5.85
N ASP A 273 -2.49 25.20 -6.21
CA ASP A 273 -2.77 23.80 -6.59
C ASP A 273 -3.47 23.09 -5.42
N PRO A 274 -4.65 22.47 -5.61
CA PRO A 274 -5.40 21.81 -4.54
C PRO A 274 -4.64 20.68 -3.84
N ARG A 275 -3.54 20.19 -4.43
CA ARG A 275 -2.66 19.18 -3.85
C ARG A 275 -1.57 19.77 -2.96
N SER A 276 -1.39 21.08 -2.98
CA SER A 276 -0.43 21.80 -2.13
C SER A 276 -0.87 21.72 -0.67
N THR A 277 0.08 21.45 0.23
CA THR A 277 -0.15 21.54 1.68
C THR A 277 -0.07 22.99 2.20
N SER A 278 0.47 23.90 1.38
CA SER A 278 0.57 25.32 1.74
C SER A 278 -0.79 26.01 1.55
N PRO A 279 -1.20 26.91 2.45
CA PRO A 279 -2.49 27.60 2.36
C PRO A 279 -2.53 28.70 1.30
N HIS A 280 -1.37 29.06 0.72
CA HIS A 280 -1.24 30.08 -0.33
C HIS A 280 -0.34 29.57 -1.46
N MET A 281 -0.33 30.29 -2.58
CA MET A 281 0.58 30.01 -3.69
C MET A 281 2.03 30.20 -3.26
N THR A 282 2.84 29.16 -3.34
CA THR A 282 4.29 29.28 -3.09
C THR A 282 4.99 29.83 -4.31
N TYR A 283 6.14 30.47 -4.13
CA TYR A 283 6.93 30.99 -5.27
C TYR A 283 7.27 29.89 -6.29
N VAL A 284 7.64 28.70 -5.80
CA VAL A 284 7.89 27.53 -6.67
C VAL A 284 6.62 27.08 -7.38
N GLY A 285 5.48 27.04 -6.69
CA GLY A 285 4.19 26.70 -7.28
C GLY A 285 3.78 27.67 -8.39
N TYR A 286 4.00 28.97 -8.17
CA TYR A 286 3.74 30.03 -9.14
C TYR A 286 4.63 29.89 -10.38
N ARG A 287 5.95 29.66 -10.19
CA ARG A 287 6.86 29.42 -11.32
C ARG A 287 6.45 28.18 -12.11
N ASN A 288 6.16 27.08 -11.42
CA ASN A 288 5.72 25.85 -12.05
C ASN A 288 4.39 26.01 -12.79
N MET A 289 3.50 26.90 -12.32
CA MET A 289 2.26 27.26 -13.02
C MET A 289 2.57 27.93 -14.36
N LEU A 290 3.44 28.94 -14.37
CA LEU A 290 3.81 29.66 -15.60
C LEU A 290 4.48 28.76 -16.66
N GLU A 291 5.14 27.70 -16.24
CA GLU A 291 5.79 26.71 -17.12
C GLU A 291 4.82 25.62 -17.64
N ARG A 292 3.55 25.60 -17.22
CA ARG A 292 2.61 24.53 -17.65
C ARG A 292 2.14 24.73 -19.08
N GLU A 293 2.42 23.73 -19.92
CA GLU A 293 1.91 23.65 -21.30
C GLU A 293 0.38 23.61 -21.40
N ALA A 294 -0.32 23.23 -20.32
CA ALA A 294 -1.79 23.24 -20.26
C ALA A 294 -2.38 24.61 -20.60
N TYR A 295 -1.73 25.71 -20.19
CA TYR A 295 -2.20 27.08 -20.47
C TYR A 295 -2.04 27.49 -21.94
N ARG A 296 -1.32 26.70 -22.73
CA ARG A 296 -1.22 26.85 -24.19
C ARG A 296 -2.20 25.94 -24.95
N GLY A 297 -3.09 25.25 -24.23
CA GLY A 297 -4.03 24.26 -24.80
C GLY A 297 -3.46 22.85 -24.90
N TYR A 298 -2.19 22.62 -24.54
CA TYR A 298 -1.57 21.30 -24.59
C TYR A 298 -1.77 20.55 -23.28
N TRP A 299 -2.65 19.56 -23.31
CA TRP A 299 -2.82 18.62 -22.21
C TRP A 299 -1.92 17.41 -22.42
N GLU A 300 -1.19 17.01 -21.39
CA GLU A 300 -0.31 15.85 -21.44
C GLU A 300 -0.72 14.78 -20.43
N PHE A 301 -0.72 13.53 -20.87
CA PHE A 301 -0.89 12.37 -20.00
C PHE A 301 0.34 11.45 -20.04
N GLY A 302 0.78 10.99 -18.88
CA GLY A 302 1.80 9.94 -18.76
C GLY A 302 3.25 10.41 -18.91
N ARG A 303 3.52 11.72 -18.86
CA ARG A 303 4.89 12.28 -18.90
C ARG A 303 5.81 11.71 -17.82
N ASN A 304 5.29 11.45 -16.64
CA ASN A 304 6.06 10.95 -15.50
C ASN A 304 5.56 9.57 -15.08
N ARG A 305 6.51 8.63 -14.88
CA ARG A 305 6.25 7.28 -14.37
C ARG A 305 7.05 7.05 -13.09
N ASN A 306 6.41 6.48 -12.09
CA ASN A 306 7.09 5.95 -10.92
C ASN A 306 7.77 4.62 -11.29
N GLN A 307 9.08 4.54 -11.12
CA GLN A 307 9.90 3.34 -11.31
C GLN A 307 10.56 2.97 -9.99
N TYR A 308 10.41 1.71 -9.58
CA TYR A 308 11.08 1.21 -8.39
C TYR A 308 12.53 0.83 -8.74
N SER A 309 13.49 1.41 -8.00
CA SER A 309 14.90 1.08 -8.13
C SER A 309 15.24 -0.06 -7.17
N THR A 310 15.53 -1.23 -7.72
CA THR A 310 15.98 -2.39 -6.94
C THR A 310 17.30 -2.11 -6.20
N LYS A 311 18.22 -1.39 -6.84
CA LYS A 311 19.52 -1.00 -6.27
C LYS A 311 19.38 -0.05 -5.08
N LYS A 312 18.45 0.90 -5.14
CA LYS A 312 18.30 1.92 -4.10
C LYS A 312 17.17 1.62 -3.10
N ASP A 313 16.40 0.56 -3.33
CA ASP A 313 15.25 0.16 -2.53
C ASP A 313 14.20 1.27 -2.34
N TYR A 314 14.03 2.13 -3.36
CA TYR A 314 13.01 3.18 -3.36
C TYR A 314 12.45 3.44 -4.75
N THR A 315 11.29 4.09 -4.81
CA THR A 315 10.63 4.47 -6.07
C THR A 315 11.10 5.86 -6.50
N CYS A 316 11.73 5.97 -7.66
CA CYS A 316 12.04 7.24 -8.30
C CYS A 316 10.97 7.60 -9.34
N CYS A 317 10.78 8.90 -9.58
CA CYS A 317 10.02 9.39 -10.71
C CYS A 317 10.96 9.47 -11.92
N VAL A 318 10.58 8.90 -13.04
CA VAL A 318 11.30 8.96 -14.32
C VAL A 318 10.40 9.54 -15.39
N GLU A 319 10.97 10.32 -16.31
CA GLU A 319 10.25 10.82 -17.47
C GLU A 319 9.96 9.69 -18.46
N ASN A 320 8.84 9.80 -19.17
CA ASN A 320 8.32 8.83 -20.11
C ASN A 320 7.65 9.56 -21.27
N LYS A 321 7.50 8.88 -22.42
CA LYS A 321 6.78 9.44 -23.58
C LYS A 321 5.33 9.75 -23.19
N SER A 322 4.95 11.03 -23.27
CA SER A 322 3.61 11.52 -23.01
C SER A 322 2.70 11.34 -24.22
N GLN A 323 1.40 11.20 -23.95
CA GLN A 323 0.36 11.44 -24.94
C GLN A 323 -0.08 12.89 -24.80
N VAL A 324 -0.12 13.64 -25.90
CA VAL A 324 -0.54 15.03 -25.92
C VAL A 324 -1.91 15.14 -26.59
N LEU A 325 -2.81 15.90 -25.98
CA LEU A 325 -4.07 16.32 -26.57
C LEU A 325 -4.05 17.83 -26.67
N ILE A 326 -4.43 18.34 -27.84
CA ILE A 326 -4.66 19.77 -28.05
C ILE A 326 -6.13 20.00 -27.74
N VAL A 327 -6.40 20.67 -26.63
CA VAL A 327 -7.74 21.10 -26.26
C VAL A 327 -7.85 22.56 -26.71
N GLY A 328 -8.64 22.77 -27.78
CA GLY A 328 -8.88 24.09 -28.37
C GLY A 328 -9.79 24.97 -27.53
#